data_AF-A0A9E5RBM4-F1
#
_entry.id   AF-A0A9E5RBM4-F1
#
_cell.length_a   1.000
_cell.length_b   1.000
_cell.length_c   1.000
_cell.angle_alpha   90.00
_cell.angle_beta   90.00
_cell.angle_gamma   90.00
#
_symmetry.space_group_name_H-M   'P 1'
#
loop_
_entity.id
_entity.type
_entity.pdbx_description
1 polymer ?
#
loop_
_entity_poly.entity_id
_entity_poly.type
_entity_poly.pdbx_seq_one_letter_code
_entity_poly.pdbx_strand_id
1 'polypeptide(L)'
;MADVITDLSEVAARAAAQHDDYEALRYYIEDDLLSDTDLDALVDRIAAPIIAAIDCTTCANCCRNLTVYLTPADVDRLAEGLGLAPARVEAQHIDRTRAAQAGEWGCLAACPCTFLQGTRCGLYAHRPGSCRAIPPLPRTFAGPWRIRSAAPGDAPSFLT
;
A
#
# COMPACT_ATOMS: atom_id res chain seq x y z
N MET A 1 -2.76 -1.38 24.88
CA MET A 1 -2.16 -1.57 23.54
C MET A 1 -1.17 -0.44 23.36
N ALA A 2 0.07 -0.73 22.94
CA ALA A 2 1.11 0.29 22.80
C ALA A 2 0.60 1.41 21.88
N ASP A 3 0.83 2.65 22.30
CA ASP A 3 0.51 3.84 21.53
C ASP A 3 1.37 3.83 20.26
N VAL A 4 0.74 3.60 19.10
CA VAL A 4 1.45 3.57 17.82
C VAL A 4 1.81 5.01 17.47
N ILE A 5 3.10 5.29 17.39
CA ILE A 5 3.60 6.62 17.07
C ILE A 5 3.31 6.89 15.59
N THR A 6 2.49 7.90 15.34
CA THR A 6 2.08 8.31 13.99
C THR A 6 2.68 9.67 13.58
N ASP A 7 3.36 10.36 14.49
CA ASP A 7 4.09 11.59 14.18
C ASP A 7 5.35 11.26 13.37
N LEU A 8 5.42 11.80 12.15
CA LEU A 8 6.51 11.49 11.22
C LEU A 8 7.88 12.00 11.69
N SER A 9 7.91 13.09 12.46
CA SER A 9 9.16 13.64 12.97
C SER A 9 9.73 12.79 14.09
N GLU A 10 8.87 12.27 14.97
CA GLU A 10 9.25 11.35 16.02
C GLU A 10 9.68 9.99 15.43
N VAL A 11 8.93 9.46 14.46
CA VAL A 11 9.31 8.24 13.74
C VAL A 11 10.69 8.39 13.09
N ALA A 12 10.95 9.52 12.41
CA ALA A 12 12.24 9.79 11.79
C ALA A 12 13.38 9.90 12.83
N ALA A 13 13.15 10.58 13.96
CA ALA A 13 14.13 10.72 15.02
C ALA A 13 14.48 9.37 15.66
N ARG A 14 13.48 8.51 15.91
CA ARG A 14 13.68 7.16 16.44
C ARG A 14 14.40 6.26 15.43
N ALA A 15 14.02 6.31 14.16
CA ALA A 15 14.68 5.57 13.10
C ALA A 15 16.17 5.93 12.99
N ALA A 16 16.51 7.22 13.09
CA ALA A 16 17.89 7.68 13.10
C ALA A 16 18.65 7.21 14.36
N ALA A 17 18.03 7.30 15.54
CA ALA A 17 18.64 6.88 16.80
C ALA A 17 18.89 5.37 16.90
N GLN A 18 18.09 4.56 16.20
CA GLN A 18 18.16 3.09 16.19
C GLN A 18 18.75 2.52 14.90
N HIS A 19 19.35 3.35 14.05
CA HIS A 19 19.82 2.92 12.72
C HIS A 19 20.78 1.73 12.78
N ASP A 20 21.79 1.80 13.67
CA ASP A 20 22.79 0.74 13.82
C ASP A 20 22.19 -0.58 14.31
N ASP A 21 21.19 -0.52 15.21
CA ASP A 21 20.47 -1.71 15.70
C ASP A 21 19.67 -2.38 14.58
N TYR A 22 19.04 -1.58 13.70
CA TYR A 22 18.32 -2.10 12.52
C TYR A 22 19.26 -2.74 11.50
N GLU A 23 20.44 -2.16 11.28
CA GLU A 23 21.45 -2.77 10.42
C GLU A 23 21.95 -4.09 11.00
N ALA A 24 22.20 -4.17 12.30
CA ALA A 24 22.55 -5.43 12.97
C ALA A 24 21.43 -6.47 12.83
N LEU A 25 20.17 -6.09 13.03
CA LEU A 25 19.01 -6.96 12.83
C LEU A 25 18.92 -7.48 11.39
N ARG A 26 19.17 -6.62 10.39
CA ARG A 26 19.20 -7.02 8.97
C ARG A 26 20.19 -8.16 8.73
N TYR A 27 21.40 -8.05 9.28
CA TYR A 27 22.42 -9.12 9.17
C TYR A 27 21.97 -10.43 9.83
N TYR A 28 21.28 -10.37 10.98
CA TYR A 28 20.75 -11.57 11.61
C TYR A 28 19.64 -12.23 10.79
N ILE A 29 18.80 -11.45 10.11
CA ILE A 29 17.77 -11.98 9.21
C ILE A 29 18.39 -12.59 7.95
N GLU A 30 19.51 -12.03 7.46
CA GLU A 30 20.24 -12.52 6.28
C GLU A 30 20.93 -13.88 6.48
N ASP A 31 21.29 -14.22 7.72
CA ASP A 31 21.99 -15.47 8.04
C ASP A 31 21.05 -16.69 8.12
N ASP A 32 19.87 -16.61 7.49
CA ASP A 32 18.83 -17.64 7.44
C ASP A 32 18.47 -18.24 8.83
N LEU A 33 18.49 -17.42 9.88
CA LEU A 33 18.16 -17.86 11.25
C LEU A 33 16.70 -18.34 11.38
N LEU A 34 15.83 -17.94 10.45
CA LEU A 34 14.44 -18.35 10.34
C LEU A 34 14.16 -18.79 8.90
N SER A 35 13.27 -19.77 8.75
CA SER A 35 12.73 -20.06 7.41
C SER A 35 11.88 -18.89 6.91
N ASP A 36 11.75 -18.73 5.59
CA ASP A 36 10.88 -17.71 4.98
C ASP A 36 9.46 -17.74 5.58
N THR A 37 8.93 -18.93 5.85
CA THR A 37 7.58 -19.11 6.41
C THR A 37 7.50 -18.60 7.85
N ASP A 38 8.51 -18.87 8.67
CA ASP A 38 8.55 -18.41 10.06
C ASP A 38 8.77 -16.89 10.15
N LEU A 39 9.57 -16.33 9.22
CA LEU A 39 9.79 -14.89 9.10
C LEU A 39 8.49 -14.17 8.70
N ASP A 40 7.79 -14.66 7.68
CA ASP A 40 6.50 -14.10 7.25
C ASP A 40 5.48 -14.14 8.41
N ALA A 41 5.38 -15.27 9.12
CA ALA A 41 4.47 -15.40 10.27
C ALA A 41 4.83 -14.46 11.44
N LEU A 42 6.13 -14.22 11.66
CA LEU A 42 6.61 -13.25 12.65
C LEU A 42 6.22 -11.81 12.25
N VAL A 43 6.44 -11.44 10.99
CA VAL A 43 6.09 -10.11 10.45
C VAL A 43 4.59 -9.87 10.56
N ASP A 44 3.77 -10.83 10.12
CA ASP A 44 2.31 -10.73 10.19
C ASP A 44 1.82 -10.53 11.63
N ARG A 45 2.37 -11.30 12.58
CA ARG A 45 2.02 -11.18 14.01
C ARG A 45 2.35 -9.80 14.59
N ILE A 46 3.50 -9.23 14.22
CA ILE A 46 3.91 -7.89 14.68
C ILE A 46 3.03 -6.82 14.04
N ALA A 47 2.75 -6.96 12.75
CA ALA A 47 2.21 -5.88 11.97
C ALA A 47 0.67 -5.83 11.95
N ALA A 48 -0.02 -6.96 12.13
CA ALA A 48 -1.47 -7.01 12.27
C ALA A 48 -2.06 -6.02 13.30
N PRO A 49 -1.58 -5.95 14.56
CA PRO A 49 -2.08 -4.98 15.53
C PRO A 49 -1.75 -3.53 15.16
N ILE A 50 -0.64 -3.29 14.45
CA ILE A 50 -0.23 -1.94 13.99
C ILE A 50 -1.16 -1.48 12.85
N ILE A 51 -1.40 -2.32 11.84
CA ILE A 51 -2.37 -2.04 10.76
C ILE A 51 -3.73 -1.70 11.36
N ALA A 52 -4.20 -2.52 12.31
CA ALA A 52 -5.51 -2.35 12.91
C ALA A 52 -5.66 -1.02 13.69
N ALA A 53 -4.55 -0.45 14.17
CA ALA A 53 -4.52 0.82 14.88
C ALA A 53 -4.47 2.05 13.95
N ILE A 54 -4.20 1.88 12.65
CA ILE A 54 -4.03 2.99 11.71
C ILE A 54 -5.34 3.30 11.00
N ASP A 55 -5.86 4.51 11.23
CA ASP A 55 -6.98 5.06 10.46
C ASP A 55 -6.48 5.95 9.31
N CYS A 56 -6.63 5.46 8.08
CA CYS A 56 -6.22 6.19 6.88
C CYS A 56 -7.04 7.48 6.63
N THR A 57 -8.23 7.62 7.22
CA THR A 57 -9.07 8.82 7.09
C THR A 57 -8.62 9.98 7.98
N THR A 58 -7.68 9.73 8.89
CA THR A 58 -7.09 10.74 9.77
C THR A 58 -5.90 11.44 9.10
N CYS A 59 -4.95 10.70 8.52
CA CYS A 59 -3.73 11.29 7.93
C CYS A 59 -3.78 11.52 6.42
N ALA A 60 -4.50 10.67 5.68
CA ALA A 60 -4.54 10.65 4.21
C ALA A 60 -3.16 10.58 3.51
N ASN A 61 -2.10 10.16 4.19
CA ASN A 61 -0.74 10.23 3.67
C ASN A 61 -0.58 9.44 2.35
N CYS A 62 -1.23 8.27 2.28
CA CYS A 62 -1.27 7.46 1.06
C CYS A 62 -1.97 8.19 -0.10
N CYS A 63 -3.07 8.91 0.16
CA CYS A 63 -3.77 9.67 -0.87
C CYS A 63 -2.99 10.90 -1.35
N ARG A 64 -2.06 11.41 -0.54
CA ARG A 64 -1.23 12.58 -0.87
C ARG A 64 0.02 12.22 -1.65
N ASN A 65 0.62 11.07 -1.35
CA ASN A 65 1.98 10.77 -1.77
C ASN A 65 2.13 9.49 -2.59
N LEU A 66 1.18 8.55 -2.54
CA LEU A 66 1.30 7.29 -3.25
C LEU A 66 0.60 7.32 -4.60
N THR A 67 1.28 6.75 -5.60
CA THR A 67 0.64 6.37 -6.85
C THR A 67 -0.24 5.15 -6.62
N VAL A 68 -1.53 5.29 -6.93
CA VAL A 68 -2.51 4.21 -6.79
C VAL A 68 -2.61 3.45 -8.11
N TYR A 69 -2.14 2.21 -8.13
CA TYR A 69 -2.35 1.30 -9.25
C TYR A 69 -3.75 0.67 -9.19
N LEU A 70 -4.29 0.42 -10.38
CA LEU A 70 -5.67 0.04 -10.61
C LEU A 70 -5.72 -1.25 -11.44
N THR A 71 -6.76 -2.02 -11.19
CA THR A 71 -7.20 -3.13 -12.03
C THR A 71 -8.38 -2.71 -12.91
N PRO A 72 -8.72 -3.46 -13.97
CA PRO A 72 -9.95 -3.23 -14.73
C PRO A 72 -11.20 -3.16 -13.85
N ALA A 73 -11.29 -4.03 -12.83
CA ALA A 73 -12.41 -4.06 -11.89
C ALA A 73 -12.51 -2.79 -11.02
N ASP A 74 -11.40 -2.06 -10.82
CA ASP A 74 -11.45 -0.78 -10.11
C ASP A 74 -12.10 0.32 -10.95
N VAL A 75 -12.05 0.23 -12.27
CA VAL A 75 -12.72 1.20 -13.16
C VAL A 75 -14.22 1.12 -13.00
N ASP A 76 -14.77 -0.09 -12.95
CA ASP A 76 -16.22 -0.28 -12.78
C ASP A 76 -16.69 0.27 -11.43
N ARG A 77 -15.91 0.06 -10.36
CA ARG A 77 -16.19 0.62 -9.03
C ARG A 77 -16.17 2.15 -9.06
N LEU A 78 -15.13 2.73 -9.65
CA LEU A 78 -15.00 4.20 -9.77
C LEU A 78 -16.12 4.78 -10.63
N ALA A 79 -16.49 4.11 -11.72
CA ALA A 79 -17.59 4.49 -12.61
C ALA A 79 -18.93 4.54 -11.86
N GLU A 80 -19.23 3.51 -11.06
CA GLU A 80 -20.41 3.48 -10.19
C GLU A 80 -20.40 4.64 -9.19
N GLY A 81 -19.30 4.85 -8.48
CA GLY A 81 -19.19 5.91 -7.48
C GLY A 81 -19.25 7.33 -8.05
N LEU A 82 -18.80 7.52 -9.29
CA LEU A 82 -18.83 8.81 -9.99
C LEU A 82 -20.11 9.04 -10.80
N GLY A 83 -20.91 7.99 -11.03
CA GLY A 83 -22.04 8.04 -11.96
C GLY A 83 -21.62 8.30 -13.42
N LEU A 84 -20.43 7.82 -13.80
CA LEU A 84 -19.85 8.01 -15.13
C LEU A 84 -19.75 6.67 -15.86
N ALA A 85 -19.72 6.70 -17.20
CA ALA A 85 -19.40 5.51 -17.98
C ALA A 85 -17.93 5.11 -17.76
N PRO A 86 -17.59 3.80 -17.71
CA PRO A 86 -16.22 3.32 -17.50
C PRO A 86 -15.20 3.96 -18.47
N ALA A 87 -15.53 4.05 -19.75
CA ALA A 87 -14.67 4.69 -20.76
C ALA A 87 -14.33 6.15 -20.43
N ARG A 88 -15.25 6.87 -19.75
CA ARG A 88 -15.02 8.24 -19.32
C ARG A 88 -14.09 8.29 -18.11
N VAL A 89 -14.24 7.35 -17.17
CA VAL A 89 -13.33 7.21 -16.04
C VAL A 89 -11.92 6.89 -16.51
N GLU A 90 -11.78 5.94 -17.44
CA GLU A 90 -10.47 5.62 -18.03
C GLU A 90 -9.81 6.86 -18.64
N ALA A 91 -10.56 7.60 -19.46
CA ALA A 91 -10.03 8.79 -20.13
C ALA A 91 -9.69 9.95 -19.18
N GLN A 92 -10.42 10.10 -18.06
CA GLN A 92 -10.27 11.26 -17.18
C GLN A 92 -9.39 11.02 -15.96
N HIS A 93 -9.33 9.79 -15.46
CA HIS A 93 -8.75 9.48 -14.16
C HIS A 93 -7.63 8.44 -14.20
N ILE A 94 -7.39 7.80 -15.35
CA ILE A 94 -6.43 6.70 -15.46
C ILE A 94 -5.31 7.06 -16.44
N ASP A 95 -4.07 6.92 -15.98
CA ASP A 95 -2.88 7.01 -16.80
C ASP A 95 -2.30 5.60 -17.04
N ARG A 96 -2.47 5.10 -18.27
CA ARG A 96 -1.91 3.81 -18.70
C ARG A 96 -0.46 3.91 -19.16
N THR A 97 0.00 5.08 -19.58
CA THR A 97 1.39 5.27 -20.04
C THR A 97 2.34 5.22 -18.87
N ARG A 98 2.05 5.95 -17.80
CA ARG A 98 2.85 5.91 -16.57
C ARG A 98 2.76 4.54 -15.89
N ALA A 99 1.60 3.90 -15.92
CA ALA A 99 1.45 2.55 -15.38
C ALA A 99 2.28 1.51 -16.14
N ALA A 100 2.32 1.57 -17.47
CA ALA A 100 3.09 0.66 -18.30
C ALA A 100 4.60 0.70 -17.99
N GLN A 101 5.15 1.86 -17.63
CA GLN A 101 6.55 2.00 -17.20
C GLN A 101 6.86 1.20 -15.92
N ALA A 102 5.85 0.96 -15.10
CA ALA A 102 5.93 0.14 -13.89
C ALA A 102 5.47 -1.31 -14.10
N GLY A 103 5.12 -1.70 -15.34
CA GLY A 103 4.56 -3.03 -15.62
C GLY A 103 3.13 -3.24 -15.15
N GLU A 104 2.41 -2.15 -14.86
CA GLU A 104 1.06 -2.17 -14.29
C GLU A 104 0.00 -1.80 -15.33
N TRP A 105 -1.25 -2.24 -15.12
CA TRP A 105 -2.34 -2.03 -16.09
C TRP A 105 -2.77 -0.55 -16.20
N GLY A 106 -2.88 0.13 -15.06
CA GLY A 106 -3.33 1.52 -14.99
C GLY A 106 -3.03 2.11 -13.62
N CYS A 107 -2.92 3.42 -13.55
CA CYS A 107 -2.77 4.13 -12.27
C CYS A 107 -3.58 5.42 -12.28
N LEU A 108 -3.93 5.96 -11.10
CA LEU A 108 -4.62 7.24 -11.02
C LEU A 108 -3.78 8.35 -11.65
N ALA A 109 -4.31 9.11 -12.59
CA ALA A 109 -3.55 10.10 -13.34
C ALA A 109 -2.88 11.17 -12.44
N ALA A 110 -3.55 11.61 -11.37
CA ALA A 110 -3.05 12.65 -10.47
C ALA A 110 -2.50 12.11 -9.14
N CYS A 111 -1.46 12.79 -8.64
CA CYS A 111 -0.94 12.67 -7.28
C CYS A 111 -0.63 14.09 -6.77
N PRO A 112 -1.27 14.61 -5.70
CA PRO A 112 -2.26 13.97 -4.82
C PRO A 112 -3.52 13.46 -5.54
N CYS A 113 -4.19 12.47 -4.94
CA CYS A 113 -5.38 11.83 -5.50
C CYS A 113 -6.52 12.84 -5.72
N THR A 114 -7.11 12.84 -6.92
CA THR A 114 -8.23 13.73 -7.30
C THR A 114 -9.48 13.54 -6.43
N PHE A 115 -9.65 12.37 -5.83
CA PHE A 115 -10.82 12.05 -4.99
C PHE A 115 -10.63 12.43 -3.52
N LEU A 116 -9.48 13.01 -3.14
CA LEU A 116 -9.22 13.40 -1.76
C LEU A 116 -9.98 14.68 -1.38
N GLN A 117 -10.76 14.62 -0.31
CA GLN A 117 -11.49 15.73 0.29
C GLN A 117 -11.05 15.92 1.74
N GLY A 118 -10.19 16.91 1.99
CA GLY A 118 -9.54 17.09 3.29
C GLY A 118 -8.62 15.91 3.61
N THR A 119 -9.06 15.02 4.50
CA THR A 119 -8.36 13.77 4.87
C THR A 119 -9.11 12.50 4.46
N ARG A 120 -10.30 12.62 3.85
CA ARG A 120 -11.14 11.47 3.49
C ARG A 120 -11.35 11.41 1.98
N CYS A 121 -11.46 10.20 1.44
CA CYS A 121 -11.82 10.01 0.04
C CYS A 121 -13.32 10.34 -0.17
N GLY A 122 -13.63 11.16 -1.17
CA GLY A 122 -15.01 11.44 -1.59
C GLY A 122 -15.73 10.21 -2.17
N LEU A 123 -14.98 9.20 -2.62
CA LEU A 123 -15.48 7.92 -3.13
C LEU A 123 -15.17 6.76 -2.17
N TYR A 124 -15.22 6.98 -0.85
CA TYR A 124 -14.71 6.00 0.11
C TYR A 124 -15.34 4.60 -0.04
N ALA A 125 -16.64 4.51 -0.31
CA ALA A 125 -17.34 3.23 -0.52
C ALA A 125 -16.94 2.51 -1.83
N HIS A 126 -16.49 3.27 -2.84
CA HIS A 126 -16.12 2.79 -4.18
C HIS A 126 -14.61 2.84 -4.42
N ARG A 127 -13.82 2.97 -3.36
CA ARG A 127 -12.35 3.08 -3.46
C ARG A 127 -11.74 1.84 -4.14
N PRO A 128 -10.64 2.01 -4.91
CA PRO A 128 -9.90 0.91 -5.53
C PRO A 128 -9.42 -0.13 -4.52
N GLY A 129 -9.18 -1.37 -4.96
CA GLY A 129 -8.68 -2.46 -4.11
C GLY A 129 -7.39 -2.10 -3.37
N SER A 130 -6.44 -1.46 -4.07
CA SER A 130 -5.20 -0.94 -3.48
C SER A 130 -5.45 0.06 -2.35
N CYS A 131 -6.44 0.96 -2.49
CA CYS A 131 -6.84 1.90 -1.45
C CYS A 131 -7.57 1.24 -0.25
N ARG A 132 -8.17 0.04 -0.44
CA ARG A 132 -8.78 -0.75 0.65
C ARG A 132 -7.73 -1.47 1.49
N ALA A 133 -6.61 -1.83 0.87
CA ALA A 133 -5.53 -2.57 1.50
C ALA A 133 -4.56 -1.68 2.30
N ILE A 134 -4.83 -0.38 2.43
CA ILE A 134 -4.00 0.56 3.21
C ILE A 134 -4.30 0.42 4.71
N PRO A 135 -3.28 0.40 5.59
CA PRO A 135 -1.84 0.46 5.28
C PRO A 135 -1.33 -0.87 4.68
N PRO A 136 -0.57 -0.82 3.56
CA PRO A 136 -0.08 -2.03 2.93
C PRO A 136 1.12 -2.54 3.72
N LEU A 137 1.15 -3.83 4.01
CA LEU A 137 2.39 -4.54 4.27
C LEU A 137 2.74 -5.34 3.00
N PRO A 138 3.99 -5.30 2.53
CA PRO A 138 4.44 -6.30 1.58
C PRO A 138 4.31 -7.68 2.25
N ARG A 139 3.51 -8.56 1.64
CA ARG A 139 3.06 -9.84 2.22
C ARG A 139 3.93 -11.04 1.82
N THR A 140 5.07 -10.81 1.19
CA THR A 140 5.97 -11.87 0.73
C THR A 140 7.40 -11.38 0.63
N PHE A 141 8.25 -11.84 1.56
CA PHE A 141 9.70 -11.84 1.36
C PHE A 141 10.04 -13.07 0.51
N ALA A 142 10.71 -12.89 -0.63
CA ALA A 142 11.12 -14.01 -1.49
C ALA A 142 12.60 -13.83 -1.86
N GLY A 143 13.49 -14.23 -0.95
CA GLY A 143 14.93 -14.19 -1.19
C GLY A 143 15.50 -12.77 -1.38
N PRO A 144 16.81 -12.66 -1.63
CA PRO A 144 17.68 -11.68 -1.00
C PRO A 144 17.19 -10.26 -1.31
N TRP A 145 16.43 -9.71 -0.36
CA TRP A 145 15.95 -8.34 -0.26
C TRP A 145 15.22 -7.77 -1.49
N ARG A 146 14.57 -8.62 -2.29
CA ARG A 146 13.61 -8.13 -3.30
C ARG A 146 12.20 -8.18 -2.73
N ILE A 147 11.67 -7.00 -2.41
CA ILE A 147 10.21 -6.82 -2.31
C ILE A 147 9.65 -7.18 -3.69
N ARG A 148 9.00 -8.34 -3.86
CA ARG A 148 8.26 -8.63 -5.09
C ARG A 148 7.17 -7.55 -5.18
N SER A 149 7.30 -6.63 -6.14
CA SER A 149 6.10 -6.11 -6.80
C SER A 149 5.34 -7.35 -7.29
N ALA A 150 4.11 -7.53 -6.83
CA ALA A 150 3.28 -8.69 -7.14
C ALA A 150 3.47 -9.10 -8.61
N ALA A 151 3.92 -10.33 -8.86
CA ALA A 151 3.97 -10.84 -10.22
C ALA A 151 2.54 -10.90 -10.78
N PRO A 152 2.35 -10.73 -12.10
CA PRO A 152 1.03 -10.94 -12.71
C PRO A 152 0.63 -12.42 -12.52
N GLY A 153 -0.21 -12.67 -11.52
CA GLY A 153 -0.61 -14.01 -11.09
C GLY A 153 -0.76 -14.16 -9.57
N ASP A 154 -0.08 -13.33 -8.78
CA ASP A 154 -0.22 -13.27 -7.33
C ASP A 154 -1.40 -12.36 -6.99
N ALA A 155 -2.60 -12.85 -7.26
CA ALA A 155 -3.79 -12.18 -6.79
C ALA A 155 -3.68 -12.01 -5.27
N PRO A 156 -3.90 -10.80 -4.73
CA PRO A 156 -4.05 -10.63 -3.29
C PRO A 156 -5.10 -11.63 -2.82
N SER A 157 -4.76 -12.45 -1.83
CA SER A 157 -5.63 -13.46 -1.19
C SER A 157 -6.88 -12.86 -0.50
N PHE A 158 -7.26 -11.62 -0.83
CA PHE A 158 -8.53 -10.99 -0.50
C PHE A 158 -9.64 -11.28 -1.52
N LEU A 159 -9.37 -12.12 -2.53
CA LEU A 159 -10.35 -12.59 -3.53
C LEU A 159 -10.62 -14.10 -3.47
N THR A 160 -10.38 -14.75 -2.33
CA THR A 160 -11.00 -16.04 -1.98
C THR A 160 -11.55 -15.98 -0.57
#